data_AF-C2BHJ6-F1
#
_entry.id   AF-C2BHJ6-F1
#
_cell.length_a   1.000
_cell.length_b   1.000
_cell.length_c   1.000
_cell.angle_alpha   90.00
_cell.angle_beta   90.00
_cell.angle_gamma   90.00
#
_symmetry.space_group_name_H-M   'P 1'
#
loop_
_entity.id
_entity.type
_entity.pdbx_description
1 polymer ?
#
loop_
_entity_poly.entity_id
_entity_poly.type
_entity_poly.pdbx_seq_one_letter_code
_entity_poly.pdbx_strand_id
1 'polypeptide(L)'
;MTFVIIIIRGDGMNLEEKILRISRVKYGENPFIEDRIKKEMEVIRGKSSEDEIDFLLFLKENLDQNILIENLPFFSFYLLGLSLINPLPAHYYNEKTKELIFVNEVEYGVDLEKKDGFSRDGFNIDLSYIFENKIYFEVQIDKKYEDRVRFWVLEYYDYGPGYLWCIYKGMEKCGLYFTHFIYLDKLNPLYYEKNIYQDIDIEDFKDYLFGYYLNEKIELKNVYPRKATESLENFDYEENIRSFGDFIYLLGLTKTFTRAYSLFIDFANRNYPSNREEIFAYYLDHGLDRERAAKLACDISFSEASNLPEINPEIDDYLKKITHTWDKTSLVKVTLYSYLDYKINALI
;
A
#
# COMPACT_ATOMS: atom_id res chain seq x y z
N MET A 1 29.64 -31.34 7.28
CA MET A 1 28.40 -31.86 6.67
C MET A 1 27.94 -30.76 5.73
N THR A 2 28.26 -30.90 4.45
CA THR A 2 28.04 -29.86 3.43
C THR A 2 26.59 -29.95 2.99
N PHE A 3 25.77 -28.99 3.39
CA PHE A 3 24.43 -28.85 2.82
C PHE A 3 24.60 -28.24 1.43
N VAL A 4 24.45 -29.08 0.40
CA VAL A 4 24.24 -28.59 -0.96
C VAL A 4 22.82 -28.03 -0.95
N ILE A 5 22.69 -26.71 -0.76
CA ILE A 5 21.46 -26.01 -1.09
C ILE A 5 21.38 -26.06 -2.61
N ILE A 6 20.51 -26.94 -3.11
CA ILE A 6 20.05 -26.85 -4.48
C ILE A 6 19.36 -25.49 -4.55
N ILE A 7 20.00 -24.52 -5.19
CA ILE A 7 19.33 -23.29 -5.61
C ILE A 7 18.24 -23.78 -6.56
N ILE A 8 17.01 -23.89 -6.06
CA ILE A 8 15.84 -24.14 -6.88
C ILE A 8 15.66 -22.86 -7.69
N ARG A 9 16.40 -22.72 -8.80
CA ARG A 9 15.96 -21.92 -9.93
C ARG A 9 14.67 -22.58 -10.40
N GLY A 10 13.54 -22.14 -9.86
CA GLY A 10 12.23 -22.66 -10.20
C GLY A 10 12.02 -22.62 -11.72
N ASP A 11 11.68 -23.77 -12.31
CA ASP A 11 11.15 -24.00 -13.65
C ASP A 11 11.82 -23.37 -14.90
N GLY A 12 12.90 -22.57 -14.78
CA GLY A 12 13.46 -21.82 -15.92
C GLY A 12 12.53 -20.76 -16.51
N MET A 13 11.40 -20.50 -15.84
CA MET A 13 10.38 -19.50 -16.21
C MET A 13 10.79 -18.14 -15.65
N ASN A 14 10.78 -17.10 -16.48
CA ASN A 14 11.09 -15.75 -16.00
C ASN A 14 9.94 -15.20 -15.11
N LEU A 15 10.24 -14.17 -14.31
CA LEU A 15 9.33 -13.60 -13.33
C LEU A 15 8.01 -13.14 -13.96
N GLU A 16 8.07 -12.49 -15.13
CA GLU A 16 6.88 -12.00 -15.85
C GLU A 16 5.96 -13.14 -16.28
N GLU A 17 6.50 -14.23 -16.83
CA GLU A 17 5.74 -15.43 -17.19
C GLU A 17 5.10 -16.09 -15.96
N LYS A 18 5.81 -16.13 -14.83
CA LYS A 18 5.26 -16.63 -13.56
C LYS A 18 4.06 -15.79 -13.11
N ILE A 19 4.18 -14.46 -13.16
CA ILE A 19 3.09 -13.52 -12.79
C ILE A 19 1.90 -13.67 -13.75
N LEU A 20 2.13 -13.73 -15.06
CA LEU A 20 1.09 -13.91 -16.07
C LEU A 20 0.36 -15.25 -15.92
N ARG A 21 1.08 -16.32 -15.58
CA ARG A 21 0.45 -17.62 -15.30
C ARG A 21 -0.48 -17.53 -14.09
N ILE A 22 -0.03 -16.90 -13.01
CA ILE A 22 -0.85 -16.71 -11.80
C ILE A 22 -2.08 -15.83 -12.11
N SER A 23 -1.88 -14.74 -12.86
CA SER A 23 -2.96 -13.83 -13.23
C SER A 23 -4.03 -14.53 -14.07
N ARG A 24 -3.64 -15.37 -15.04
CA ARG A 24 -4.57 -16.15 -15.87
C ARG A 24 -5.33 -17.21 -15.07
N VAL A 25 -4.70 -17.79 -14.05
CA VAL A 25 -5.39 -18.68 -13.12
C VAL A 25 -6.44 -17.91 -12.32
N LYS A 26 -6.21 -16.65 -11.92
CA LYS A 26 -7.17 -15.87 -11.13
C LYS A 26 -8.25 -15.20 -12.01
N TYR A 27 -7.84 -14.49 -13.05
CA TYR A 27 -8.66 -13.58 -13.85
C TYR A 27 -8.85 -14.00 -15.33
N GLY A 28 -8.34 -15.17 -15.73
CA GLY A 28 -8.37 -15.59 -17.13
C GLY A 28 -7.44 -14.76 -18.01
N GLU A 29 -7.51 -14.98 -19.32
CA GLU A 29 -6.80 -14.14 -20.29
C GLU A 29 -7.51 -12.79 -20.40
N ASN A 30 -6.86 -11.73 -19.91
CA ASN A 30 -7.44 -10.39 -19.88
C ASN A 30 -6.39 -9.34 -20.32
N PRO A 31 -6.59 -8.64 -21.46
CA PRO A 31 -5.61 -7.68 -21.98
C PRO A 31 -5.27 -6.54 -21.02
N PHE A 32 -6.25 -6.05 -20.24
CA PHE A 32 -6.01 -4.99 -19.27
C PHE A 32 -5.08 -5.45 -18.14
N ILE A 33 -5.28 -6.68 -17.64
CA ILE A 33 -4.43 -7.29 -16.62
C ILE A 33 -3.02 -7.53 -17.17
N GLU A 34 -2.89 -8.05 -18.38
CA GLU A 34 -1.58 -8.28 -19.00
C GLU A 34 -0.81 -6.97 -19.24
N ASP A 35 -1.49 -5.93 -19.72
CA ASP A 35 -0.88 -4.61 -19.91
C ASP A 35 -0.47 -3.96 -18.58
N ARG A 36 -1.25 -4.18 -17.51
CA ARG A 36 -0.89 -3.74 -16.17
C ARG A 36 0.40 -4.43 -15.68
N ILE A 37 0.49 -5.75 -15.84
CA ILE A 37 1.68 -6.53 -15.47
C ILE A 37 2.90 -6.06 -16.27
N LYS A 38 2.77 -5.90 -17.59
CA LYS A 38 3.87 -5.45 -18.46
C LYS A 38 4.44 -4.09 -18.01
N LYS A 39 3.57 -3.12 -17.71
CA LYS A 39 3.99 -1.79 -17.22
C LYS A 39 4.75 -1.87 -15.90
N GLU A 40 4.26 -2.67 -14.95
CA GLU A 40 4.96 -2.88 -13.68
C GLU A 40 6.32 -3.58 -13.89
N MET A 41 6.38 -4.57 -14.79
CA MET A 41 7.62 -5.26 -15.14
C MET A 41 8.64 -4.37 -15.84
N GLU A 42 8.21 -3.43 -16.69
CA GLU A 42 9.10 -2.42 -17.28
C GLU A 42 9.78 -1.57 -16.20
N VAL A 43 9.04 -1.19 -15.16
CA VAL A 43 9.56 -0.44 -14.01
C VAL A 43 10.53 -1.29 -13.19
N ILE A 44 10.18 -2.54 -12.90
CA ILE A 44 11.03 -3.50 -12.18
C ILE A 44 12.35 -3.74 -12.93
N ARG A 45 12.28 -4.01 -14.24
CA ARG A 45 13.44 -4.23 -15.11
C ARG A 45 14.29 -2.98 -15.24
N GLY A 46 13.68 -1.81 -15.36
CA GLY A 46 14.39 -0.52 -15.38
C GLY A 46 15.21 -0.23 -14.10
N LYS A 47 14.90 -0.93 -12.99
CA LYS A 47 15.65 -0.86 -11.73
C LYS A 47 16.54 -2.08 -11.46
N SER A 48 16.55 -3.08 -12.35
CA SER A 48 17.27 -4.35 -12.14
C SER A 48 16.87 -5.08 -10.84
N SER A 49 15.59 -5.00 -10.44
CA SER A 49 15.10 -5.56 -9.17
C SER A 49 14.46 -6.95 -9.29
N GLU A 50 14.52 -7.61 -10.45
CA GLU A 50 13.95 -8.96 -10.64
C GLU A 50 14.61 -9.98 -9.71
N ASP A 51 15.94 -9.96 -9.61
CA ASP A 51 16.69 -10.85 -8.70
C ASP A 51 16.33 -10.63 -7.23
N GLU A 52 16.02 -9.39 -6.84
CA GLU A 52 15.54 -9.06 -5.48
C GLU A 52 14.16 -9.67 -5.22
N ILE A 53 13.25 -9.62 -6.20
CA ILE A 53 11.92 -10.24 -6.08
C ILE A 53 12.04 -11.76 -5.98
N ASP A 54 12.91 -12.38 -6.79
CA ASP A 54 13.18 -13.82 -6.71
C ASP A 54 13.75 -14.22 -5.35
N PHE A 55 14.62 -13.40 -4.77
CA PHE A 55 15.12 -13.61 -3.41
C PHE A 55 14.02 -13.48 -2.35
N LEU A 56 13.12 -12.49 -2.47
CA LEU A 56 11.97 -12.37 -1.56
C LEU A 56 11.02 -13.56 -1.66
N LEU A 57 10.82 -14.12 -2.86
CA LEU A 57 10.06 -15.36 -3.07
C LEU A 57 10.76 -16.56 -2.43
N PHE A 58 12.08 -16.65 -2.56
CA PHE A 58 12.88 -17.67 -1.85
C PHE A 58 12.70 -17.55 -0.33
N LEU A 59 12.77 -16.33 0.24
CA LEU A 59 12.50 -16.11 1.66
C LEU A 59 11.09 -16.56 2.06
N LYS A 60 10.08 -16.24 1.24
CA LYS A 60 8.67 -16.63 1.47
C LYS A 60 8.48 -18.15 1.52
N GLU A 61 9.24 -18.89 0.72
CA GLU A 61 9.17 -20.35 0.65
C GLU A 61 9.94 -21.05 1.79
N ASN A 62 10.96 -20.38 2.35
CA ASN A 62 11.92 -21.01 3.28
C ASN A 62 11.87 -20.48 4.71
N LEU A 63 11.16 -19.38 4.96
CA LEU A 63 10.86 -18.90 6.29
C LEU A 63 9.45 -19.31 6.68
N ASP A 64 9.30 -19.68 7.95
CA ASP A 64 7.99 -19.82 8.58
C ASP A 64 7.48 -18.43 8.95
N GLN A 65 7.36 -17.55 7.95
CA GLN A 65 6.72 -16.23 8.01
C GLN A 65 6.36 -15.79 6.59
N ASN A 66 5.37 -14.91 6.47
CA ASN A 66 5.06 -14.22 5.23
C ASN A 66 6.12 -13.14 4.96
N ILE A 67 6.40 -12.95 3.68
CA ILE A 67 7.24 -11.89 3.17
C ILE A 67 6.34 -10.93 2.41
N LEU A 68 6.18 -9.72 2.95
CA LEU A 68 5.34 -8.69 2.38
C LEU A 68 6.17 -7.44 2.10
N ILE A 69 5.96 -6.84 0.93
CA ILE A 69 6.49 -5.55 0.51
C ILE A 69 5.47 -4.49 0.93
N GLU A 70 5.86 -3.63 1.87
CA GLU A 70 4.92 -2.80 2.60
C GLU A 70 4.61 -1.43 1.98
N ASN A 71 5.38 -1.01 0.99
CA ASN A 71 5.37 0.38 0.51
C ASN A 71 5.13 0.50 -0.99
N LEU A 72 4.90 -0.62 -1.68
CA LEU A 72 4.63 -0.67 -3.11
C LEU A 72 3.46 -1.61 -3.40
N PRO A 73 2.30 -1.08 -3.81
CA PRO A 73 1.11 -1.86 -4.10
C PRO A 73 1.13 -2.27 -5.57
N PHE A 74 2.18 -2.94 -6.04
CA PHE A 74 2.18 -3.47 -7.41
C PHE A 74 1.23 -4.66 -7.49
N PHE A 75 0.45 -4.71 -8.57
CA PHE A 75 -0.46 -5.83 -8.80
C PHE A 75 0.32 -7.14 -8.96
N SER A 76 1.52 -7.07 -9.53
CA SER A 76 2.47 -8.17 -9.61
C SER A 76 2.86 -8.71 -8.22
N PHE A 77 3.07 -7.83 -7.24
CA PHE A 77 3.37 -8.24 -5.86
C PHE A 77 2.16 -8.86 -5.17
N TYR A 78 0.97 -8.32 -5.42
CA TYR A 78 -0.27 -8.94 -4.97
C TYR A 78 -0.40 -10.36 -5.53
N LEU A 79 -0.24 -10.56 -6.85
CA LEU A 79 -0.32 -11.90 -7.45
C LEU A 79 0.73 -12.88 -6.91
N LEU A 80 1.93 -12.39 -6.58
CA LEU A 80 3.01 -13.21 -6.02
C LEU A 80 2.84 -13.52 -4.52
N GLY A 81 1.81 -13.00 -3.86
CA GLY A 81 1.66 -13.15 -2.41
C GLY A 81 2.69 -12.36 -1.61
N LEU A 82 3.27 -11.31 -2.21
CA LEU A 82 4.21 -10.36 -1.61
C LEU A 82 3.52 -9.05 -1.21
N SER A 83 2.23 -8.88 -1.48
CA SER A 83 1.43 -7.76 -0.99
C SER A 83 0.01 -8.22 -0.68
N LEU A 84 -0.64 -7.55 0.27
CA LEU A 84 -2.06 -7.75 0.58
C LEU A 84 -2.97 -6.79 -0.19
N ILE A 85 -2.38 -5.80 -0.87
CA ILE A 85 -3.12 -4.73 -1.53
C ILE A 85 -3.25 -5.06 -3.01
N ASN A 86 -4.47 -5.32 -3.47
CA ASN A 86 -4.77 -5.34 -4.90
C ASN A 86 -4.99 -3.91 -5.41
N PRO A 87 -4.07 -3.31 -6.19
CA PRO A 87 -4.17 -1.91 -6.59
C PRO A 87 -5.14 -1.67 -7.75
N LEU A 88 -5.73 -2.72 -8.33
CA LEU A 88 -6.64 -2.57 -9.45
C LEU A 88 -7.87 -1.72 -9.07
N PRO A 89 -8.57 -1.12 -10.06
CA PRO A 89 -9.86 -0.50 -9.82
C PRO A 89 -10.85 -1.47 -9.18
N ALA A 90 -11.91 -0.95 -8.55
CA ALA A 90 -12.97 -1.77 -8.00
C ALA A 90 -13.52 -2.75 -9.05
N HIS A 91 -13.59 -4.03 -8.70
CA HIS A 91 -14.06 -5.05 -9.63
C HIS A 91 -14.71 -6.25 -8.95
N TYR A 92 -15.54 -6.92 -9.74
CA TYR A 92 -15.98 -8.29 -9.47
C TYR A 92 -15.12 -9.29 -10.22
N TYR A 93 -14.83 -10.43 -9.61
CA TYR A 93 -14.24 -11.56 -10.32
C TYR A 93 -14.89 -12.88 -9.91
N ASN A 94 -14.95 -13.83 -10.84
CA ASN A 94 -15.46 -15.17 -10.59
C ASN A 94 -14.34 -16.20 -10.76
N GLU A 95 -13.99 -16.88 -9.67
CA GLU A 95 -12.91 -17.88 -9.67
C GLU A 95 -13.17 -19.08 -10.59
N LYS A 96 -14.42 -19.39 -10.93
CA LYS A 96 -14.76 -20.54 -11.79
C LYS A 96 -14.82 -20.14 -13.25
N THR A 97 -15.55 -19.08 -13.58
CA THR A 97 -15.75 -18.64 -14.97
C THR A 97 -14.62 -17.75 -15.48
N LYS A 98 -13.78 -17.24 -14.57
CA LYS A 98 -12.72 -16.25 -14.85
C LYS A 98 -13.23 -14.92 -15.39
N GLU A 99 -14.53 -14.66 -15.23
CA GLU A 99 -15.12 -13.39 -15.58
C GLU A 99 -14.61 -12.29 -14.64
N LEU A 100 -14.20 -11.15 -15.21
CA LEU A 100 -13.68 -9.98 -14.51
C LEU A 100 -14.43 -8.73 -14.98
N ILE A 101 -15.02 -7.99 -14.06
CA ILE A 101 -15.87 -6.83 -14.35
C ILE A 101 -15.40 -5.65 -13.50
N PHE A 102 -14.78 -4.65 -14.13
CA PHE A 102 -14.46 -3.38 -13.49
C PHE A 102 -15.70 -2.49 -13.39
N VAL A 103 -15.83 -1.77 -12.27
CA VAL A 103 -16.96 -0.87 -11.99
C VAL A 103 -16.41 0.54 -11.81
N ASN A 104 -16.59 1.40 -12.81
CA ASN A 104 -15.93 2.72 -12.84
C ASN A 104 -16.54 3.72 -11.87
N GLU A 105 -17.81 3.52 -11.49
CA GLU A 105 -18.57 4.42 -10.62
C GLU A 105 -18.26 4.21 -9.13
N VAL A 106 -17.52 3.15 -8.79
CA VAL A 106 -17.20 2.78 -7.40
C VAL A 106 -15.69 2.84 -7.20
N GLU A 107 -15.24 3.58 -6.19
CA GLU A 107 -13.81 3.79 -5.98
C GLU A 107 -13.10 2.54 -5.44
N TYR A 108 -13.75 1.75 -4.57
CA TYR A 108 -13.14 0.59 -3.92
C TYR A 108 -14.01 -0.65 -4.02
N GLY A 109 -13.39 -1.83 -4.19
CA GLY A 109 -14.09 -3.11 -4.21
C GLY A 109 -14.83 -3.43 -2.91
N VAL A 110 -14.39 -2.87 -1.79
CA VAL A 110 -15.05 -2.94 -0.49
C VAL A 110 -16.45 -2.30 -0.52
N ASP A 111 -16.64 -1.29 -1.37
CA ASP A 111 -17.91 -0.57 -1.51
C ASP A 111 -18.86 -1.23 -2.51
N LEU A 112 -18.42 -2.28 -3.22
CA LEU A 112 -19.27 -3.03 -4.14
C LEU A 112 -20.31 -3.86 -3.39
N GLU A 113 -21.54 -3.85 -3.90
CA GLU A 113 -22.62 -4.72 -3.42
C GLU A 113 -22.29 -6.20 -3.63
N LYS A 114 -22.78 -7.07 -2.75
CA LYS A 114 -22.55 -8.51 -2.90
C LYS A 114 -23.28 -9.03 -4.15
N LYS A 115 -22.56 -9.77 -5.00
CA LYS A 115 -23.10 -10.40 -6.22
C LYS A 115 -22.85 -11.90 -6.19
N ASP A 116 -23.91 -12.70 -6.36
CA ASP A 116 -23.82 -14.16 -6.29
C ASP A 116 -22.82 -14.74 -7.29
N GLY A 117 -21.91 -15.58 -6.79
CA GLY A 117 -20.87 -16.21 -7.59
C GLY A 117 -19.67 -15.32 -7.91
N PHE A 118 -19.64 -14.07 -7.43
CA PHE A 118 -18.51 -13.15 -7.62
C PHE A 118 -17.87 -12.76 -6.29
N SER A 119 -16.56 -12.75 -6.28
CA SER A 119 -15.73 -12.06 -5.30
C SER A 119 -15.59 -10.58 -5.69
N ARG A 120 -15.30 -9.72 -4.72
CA ARG A 120 -15.10 -8.28 -4.89
C ARG A 120 -13.68 -7.93 -4.44
N ASP A 121 -13.00 -7.06 -5.16
CA ASP A 121 -11.64 -6.63 -4.82
C ASP A 121 -11.28 -5.30 -5.53
N GLY A 122 -10.10 -4.77 -5.26
CA GLY A 122 -9.52 -3.59 -5.87
C GLY A 122 -9.58 -2.37 -4.97
N PHE A 123 -8.41 -1.82 -4.63
CA PHE A 123 -8.28 -0.59 -3.82
C PHE A 123 -8.05 0.67 -4.65
N ASN A 124 -8.08 0.56 -5.98
CA ASN A 124 -7.97 1.67 -6.93
C ASN A 124 -6.80 2.62 -6.60
N ILE A 125 -5.59 2.05 -6.59
CA ILE A 125 -4.36 2.80 -6.35
C ILE A 125 -3.71 3.11 -7.69
N ASP A 126 -3.60 4.40 -8.01
CA ASP A 126 -2.90 4.86 -9.20
C ASP A 126 -1.38 4.76 -9.02
N LEU A 127 -0.76 3.89 -9.81
CA LEU A 127 0.70 3.75 -9.80
C LEU A 127 1.42 4.91 -10.47
N SER A 128 0.72 5.76 -11.21
CA SER A 128 1.33 6.92 -11.87
C SER A 128 2.05 7.80 -10.85
N TYR A 129 1.46 8.03 -9.67
CA TYR A 129 2.16 8.73 -8.58
C TYR A 129 3.41 7.96 -8.11
N ILE A 130 3.28 6.65 -7.90
CA ILE A 130 4.36 5.81 -7.36
C ILE A 130 5.54 5.70 -8.32
N PHE A 131 5.30 5.64 -9.63
CA PHE A 131 6.35 5.54 -10.65
C PHE A 131 7.25 6.77 -10.71
N GLU A 132 6.75 7.94 -10.32
CA GLU A 132 7.54 9.17 -10.26
C GLU A 132 8.34 9.30 -8.94
N ASN A 133 8.16 8.38 -7.99
CA ASN A 133 8.82 8.39 -6.70
C ASN A 133 9.95 7.35 -6.61
N LYS A 134 10.79 7.48 -5.56
CA LYS A 134 11.84 6.48 -5.31
C LYS A 134 11.22 5.13 -4.93
N ILE A 135 11.41 4.15 -5.79
CA ILE A 135 10.99 2.76 -5.58
C ILE A 135 12.04 2.04 -4.75
N TYR A 136 11.60 1.38 -3.68
CA TYR A 136 12.38 0.48 -2.83
C TYR A 136 11.42 -0.52 -2.16
N PHE A 137 11.90 -1.69 -1.74
CA PHE A 137 11.07 -2.70 -1.09
C PHE A 137 11.28 -2.64 0.41
N GLU A 138 10.26 -2.33 1.18
CA GLU A 138 10.31 -2.42 2.64
C GLU A 138 9.71 -3.75 3.09
N VAL A 139 10.48 -4.56 3.81
CA VAL A 139 10.09 -5.90 4.24
C VAL A 139 10.38 -6.06 5.72
N GLN A 140 9.35 -6.38 6.51
CA GLN A 140 9.51 -6.71 7.92
C GLN A 140 9.84 -8.19 8.09
N ILE A 141 10.83 -8.48 8.94
CA ILE A 141 11.28 -9.84 9.27
C ILE A 141 11.28 -9.98 10.79
N ASP A 142 10.78 -11.10 11.30
CA ASP A 142 10.99 -11.40 12.72
C ASP A 142 12.48 -11.56 13.01
N LYS A 143 12.93 -10.88 14.07
CA LYS A 143 14.34 -10.83 14.45
C LYS A 143 14.95 -12.21 14.69
N LYS A 144 14.15 -13.22 15.05
CA LYS A 144 14.65 -14.60 15.19
C LYS A 144 15.20 -15.18 13.87
N TYR A 145 14.80 -14.64 12.71
CA TYR A 145 15.30 -15.04 11.40
C TYR A 145 16.45 -14.17 10.88
N GLU A 146 16.86 -13.14 11.62
CA GLU A 146 17.87 -12.18 11.18
C GLU A 146 19.16 -12.85 10.68
N ASP A 147 19.81 -13.66 11.52
CA ASP A 147 21.07 -14.33 11.15
C ASP A 147 20.91 -15.21 9.91
N ARG A 148 19.74 -15.85 9.76
CA ARG A 148 19.43 -16.72 8.62
C ARG A 148 19.25 -15.92 7.34
N VAL A 149 18.50 -14.82 7.39
CA VAL A 149 18.32 -13.93 6.24
C VAL A 149 19.66 -13.34 5.82
N ARG A 150 20.47 -12.86 6.78
CA ARG A 150 21.82 -12.33 6.52
C ARG A 150 22.70 -13.38 5.83
N PHE A 151 22.71 -14.61 6.33
CA PHE A 151 23.45 -15.71 5.70
C PHE A 151 22.97 -15.98 4.26
N TRP A 152 21.66 -16.06 4.04
CA TRP A 152 21.13 -16.31 2.70
C TRP A 152 21.34 -15.17 1.71
N VAL A 153 21.32 -13.90 2.16
CA VAL A 153 21.71 -12.77 1.31
C VAL A 153 23.14 -12.96 0.81
N LEU A 154 24.06 -13.34 1.70
CA LEU A 154 25.47 -13.56 1.34
C LEU A 154 25.63 -14.72 0.35
N GLU A 155 24.93 -15.83 0.58
CA GLU A 155 24.98 -17.01 -0.29
C GLU A 155 24.32 -16.75 -1.66
N TYR A 156 23.23 -15.98 -1.70
CA TYR A 156 22.45 -15.75 -2.93
C TYR A 156 23.13 -14.77 -3.89
N TYR A 157 23.84 -13.76 -3.37
CA TYR A 157 24.43 -12.68 -4.16
C TYR A 157 25.97 -12.69 -4.23
N ASP A 158 26.65 -13.68 -3.65
CA ASP A 158 28.09 -13.98 -3.80
C ASP A 158 29.03 -12.74 -3.71
N TYR A 159 28.86 -11.92 -2.67
CA TYR A 159 29.60 -10.66 -2.38
C TYR A 159 29.58 -9.57 -3.50
N GLY A 160 28.85 -8.48 -3.24
CA GLY A 160 28.92 -7.21 -3.99
C GLY A 160 28.63 -5.98 -3.10
N PRO A 161 28.95 -4.74 -3.52
CA PRO A 161 28.92 -3.51 -2.69
C PRO A 161 27.51 -3.00 -2.28
N GLY A 162 26.47 -3.82 -2.41
CA GLY A 162 25.07 -3.43 -2.20
C GLY A 162 24.50 -3.67 -0.79
N TYR A 163 25.31 -4.21 0.14
CA TYR A 163 24.90 -4.52 1.50
C TYR A 163 25.25 -3.37 2.45
N LEU A 164 24.27 -2.55 2.82
CA LEU A 164 24.46 -1.44 3.76
C LEU A 164 23.68 -1.70 5.05
N TRP A 165 24.42 -1.89 6.14
CA TRP A 165 23.84 -1.96 7.48
C TRP A 165 23.72 -0.56 8.08
N CYS A 166 22.53 -0.20 8.55
CA CYS A 166 22.33 1.03 9.31
C CYS A 166 21.27 0.85 10.40
N ILE A 167 21.39 1.62 11.48
CA ILE A 167 20.36 1.73 12.50
C ILE A 167 19.49 2.95 12.14
N TYR A 168 18.19 2.77 11.90
CA TYR A 168 17.24 3.87 11.68
C TYR A 168 16.14 3.83 12.73
N LYS A 169 15.95 4.92 13.49
CA LYS A 169 14.96 5.03 14.57
C LYS A 169 15.02 3.89 15.62
N GLY A 170 16.23 3.37 15.89
CA GLY A 170 16.43 2.26 16.84
C GLY A 170 16.12 0.87 16.31
N MET A 171 15.74 0.74 15.03
CA MET A 171 15.54 -0.54 14.34
C MET A 171 16.79 -0.89 13.53
N GLU A 172 17.19 -2.17 13.56
CA GLU A 172 18.24 -2.69 12.68
C GLU A 172 17.69 -2.77 11.25
N LYS A 173 18.26 -1.96 10.36
CA LYS A 173 17.89 -1.92 8.95
C LYS A 173 19.04 -2.49 8.12
N CYS A 174 18.72 -3.48 7.30
CA CYS A 174 19.65 -4.03 6.33
C CYS A 174 19.18 -3.69 4.91
N GLY A 175 19.98 -2.91 4.19
CA GLY A 175 19.75 -2.64 2.77
C GLY A 175 20.44 -3.68 1.90
N LEU A 176 19.69 -4.26 0.97
CA LEU A 176 20.16 -5.04 -0.18
C LEU A 176 19.67 -4.31 -1.44
N TYR A 177 20.53 -3.52 -2.08
CA TYR A 177 20.15 -2.71 -3.26
C TYR A 177 18.88 -1.85 -3.03
N PHE A 178 17.74 -2.24 -3.59
CA PHE A 178 16.45 -1.55 -3.40
C PHE A 178 15.62 -2.14 -2.25
N THR A 179 16.00 -3.29 -1.72
CA THR A 179 15.31 -3.95 -0.60
C THR A 179 15.85 -3.47 0.75
N HIS A 180 14.94 -3.24 1.67
CA HIS A 180 15.18 -2.81 3.04
C HIS A 180 14.51 -3.80 3.99
N PHE A 181 15.31 -4.62 4.65
CA PHE A 181 14.84 -5.50 5.72
C PHE A 181 14.79 -4.72 7.04
N ILE A 182 13.64 -4.76 7.71
CA ILE A 182 13.40 -4.21 9.04
C ILE A 182 13.21 -5.40 9.99
N TYR A 183 14.16 -5.60 10.91
CA TYR A 183 14.07 -6.69 11.88
C TYR A 183 13.30 -6.24 13.13
N LEU A 184 12.21 -6.94 13.46
CA LEU A 184 11.33 -6.61 14.58
C LEU A 184 11.37 -7.72 15.64
N ASP A 185 11.48 -7.34 16.92
CA ASP A 185 11.53 -8.31 18.04
C ASP A 185 10.24 -9.15 18.16
N LYS A 186 9.13 -8.64 17.64
CA LYS A 186 7.85 -9.34 17.60
C LYS A 186 7.06 -8.92 16.37
N LEU A 187 6.74 -9.89 15.51
CA LEU A 187 5.72 -9.75 14.49
C LEU A 187 4.36 -10.26 14.98
N ASN A 188 3.31 -9.79 14.31
CA ASN A 188 1.96 -10.28 14.57
C ASN A 188 1.86 -11.79 14.19
N PRO A 189 1.17 -12.63 14.99
CA PRO A 189 1.00 -14.07 14.70
C PRO A 189 0.47 -14.42 13.30
N LEU A 190 -0.39 -13.60 12.68
CA LEU A 190 -0.87 -13.81 11.31
C LEU A 190 0.25 -13.79 10.28
N TYR A 191 1.34 -13.07 10.55
CA TYR A 191 2.52 -13.13 9.68
C TYR A 191 3.15 -14.52 9.64
N TYR A 192 2.83 -15.40 10.58
CA TYR A 192 3.29 -16.78 10.61
C TYR A 192 2.33 -17.76 9.93
N GLU A 193 1.10 -17.35 9.62
CA GLU A 193 0.16 -18.21 8.90
C GLU A 193 0.65 -18.45 7.47
N LYS A 194 0.52 -19.68 6.99
CA LYS A 194 0.94 -20.01 5.63
C LYS A 194 0.03 -19.29 4.63
N ASN A 195 0.57 -18.23 4.00
CA ASN A 195 -0.14 -17.30 3.12
C ASN A 195 -1.27 -16.57 3.84
N ILE A 196 -0.98 -15.40 4.44
CA ILE A 196 -2.03 -14.48 4.91
C ILE A 196 -3.10 -14.40 3.82
N TYR A 197 -4.35 -14.70 4.20
CA TYR A 197 -5.48 -14.69 3.28
C TYR A 197 -5.55 -13.31 2.61
N GLN A 198 -5.32 -13.28 1.31
CA GLN A 198 -5.42 -12.06 0.51
C GLN A 198 -6.87 -11.65 0.27
N ASP A 199 -7.80 -12.62 0.39
CA ASP A 199 -9.22 -12.39 0.25
C ASP A 199 -9.79 -12.02 1.62
N ILE A 200 -10.16 -10.75 1.74
CA ILE A 200 -10.78 -10.19 2.93
C ILE A 200 -12.27 -10.50 2.89
N ASP A 201 -12.83 -10.98 4.02
CA ASP A 201 -14.29 -10.94 4.19
C ASP A 201 -14.73 -9.48 4.28
N ILE A 202 -15.27 -8.96 3.18
CA ILE A 202 -15.63 -7.54 3.05
C ILE A 202 -16.72 -7.13 4.04
N GLU A 203 -17.67 -8.00 4.37
CA GLU A 203 -18.73 -7.62 5.31
C GLU A 203 -18.15 -7.48 6.72
N ASP A 204 -17.35 -8.47 7.15
CA ASP A 204 -16.67 -8.40 8.45
C ASP A 204 -15.65 -7.25 8.51
N PHE A 205 -14.95 -6.96 7.42
CA PHE A 205 -14.06 -5.81 7.31
C PHE A 205 -14.83 -4.49 7.44
N LYS A 206 -15.99 -4.34 6.79
CA LYS A 206 -16.85 -3.16 6.93
C LYS A 206 -17.38 -3.03 8.36
N ASP A 207 -17.82 -4.13 8.97
CA ASP A 207 -18.27 -4.16 10.37
C ASP A 207 -17.13 -3.72 11.30
N TYR A 208 -15.91 -4.19 11.06
CA TYR A 208 -14.74 -3.75 11.80
C TYR A 208 -14.49 -2.24 11.63
N LEU A 209 -14.50 -1.72 10.41
CA LEU A 209 -14.20 -0.32 10.15
C LEU A 209 -15.24 0.61 10.76
N PHE A 210 -16.52 0.38 10.44
CA PHE A 210 -17.59 1.28 10.82
C PHE A 210 -18.09 1.02 12.24
N GLY A 211 -17.99 -0.21 12.74
CA GLY A 211 -18.41 -0.57 14.09
C GLY A 211 -17.33 -0.37 15.16
N TYR A 212 -16.05 -0.64 14.84
CA TYR A 212 -14.97 -0.59 15.81
C TYR A 212 -13.91 0.48 15.51
N TYR A 213 -13.34 0.51 14.30
CA TYR A 213 -12.21 1.40 14.01
C TYR A 213 -12.59 2.87 14.16
N LEU A 214 -13.71 3.29 13.57
CA LEU A 214 -14.21 4.67 13.69
C LEU A 214 -14.42 5.09 15.15
N ASN A 215 -14.97 4.19 15.97
CA ASN A 215 -15.40 4.50 17.34
C ASN A 215 -14.26 4.42 18.36
N GLU A 216 -13.37 3.44 18.21
CA GLU A 216 -12.38 3.08 19.24
C GLU A 216 -10.94 3.45 18.85
N LYS A 217 -10.65 3.58 17.55
CA LYS A 217 -9.28 3.82 17.06
C LYS A 217 -9.06 5.18 16.44
N ILE A 218 -10.08 5.81 15.85
CA ILE A 218 -9.91 7.16 15.30
C ILE A 218 -9.90 8.17 16.45
N GLU A 219 -8.73 8.75 16.69
CA GLU A 219 -8.58 9.90 17.56
C GLU A 219 -9.13 11.18 16.90
N LEU A 220 -10.43 11.43 17.09
CA LEU A 220 -11.09 12.63 16.57
C LEU A 220 -10.92 13.87 17.45
N LYS A 221 -10.53 13.67 18.71
CA LYS A 221 -10.10 14.74 19.62
C LYS A 221 -8.66 14.48 20.00
N ASN A 222 -7.75 15.36 19.58
CA ASN A 222 -6.32 15.19 19.85
C ASN A 222 -5.86 16.00 21.06
N VAL A 223 -4.91 15.42 21.78
CA VAL A 223 -4.16 16.06 22.88
C VAL A 223 -3.08 17.01 22.33
N TYR A 224 -2.73 16.85 21.04
CA TYR A 224 -1.72 17.66 20.34
C TYR A 224 -2.38 18.64 19.36
N PRO A 225 -2.29 19.97 19.59
CA PRO A 225 -2.77 20.95 18.63
C PRO A 225 -1.92 20.84 17.36
N ARG A 226 -2.56 20.83 16.17
CA ARG A 226 -2.00 20.82 14.79
C ARG A 226 -2.36 19.61 13.91
N LYS A 227 -3.46 18.89 14.15
CA LYS A 227 -3.98 17.93 13.15
C LYS A 227 -5.06 18.55 12.29
N ALA A 228 -5.16 18.15 11.02
CA ALA A 228 -6.21 18.66 10.13
C ALA A 228 -7.63 18.35 10.63
N THR A 229 -7.80 17.28 11.42
CA THR A 229 -9.09 16.92 12.04
C THR A 229 -9.65 17.96 13.00
N GLU A 230 -8.81 18.83 13.58
CA GLU A 230 -9.25 19.91 14.47
C GLU A 230 -10.00 21.02 13.72
N SER A 231 -9.94 21.00 12.40
CA SER A 231 -10.50 21.98 11.48
C SER A 231 -11.75 21.49 10.76
N LEU A 232 -12.26 20.31 11.12
CA LEU A 232 -13.41 19.70 10.45
C LEU A 232 -14.72 20.33 10.93
N GLU A 233 -15.54 20.75 9.96
CA GLU A 233 -16.91 21.20 10.19
C GLU A 233 -17.94 20.16 9.72
N ASN A 234 -19.22 20.36 10.09
CA ASN A 234 -20.32 19.45 9.79
C ASN A 234 -20.03 18.00 10.23
N PHE A 235 -19.40 17.88 11.40
CA PHE A 235 -18.63 16.74 11.82
C PHE A 235 -19.51 15.69 12.53
N ASP A 236 -20.58 15.24 11.86
CA ASP A 236 -21.36 14.07 12.25
C ASP A 236 -20.84 12.84 11.46
N TYR A 237 -19.95 12.06 12.07
CA TYR A 237 -19.29 10.94 11.38
C TYR A 237 -20.26 9.86 10.97
N GLU A 238 -21.24 9.59 11.84
CA GLU A 238 -22.19 8.49 11.64
C GLU A 238 -23.07 8.77 10.43
N GLU A 239 -23.40 10.04 10.18
CA GLU A 239 -24.21 10.42 9.02
C GLU A 239 -23.41 10.54 7.72
N ASN A 240 -22.12 10.88 7.79
CA ASN A 240 -21.29 11.21 6.61
C ASN A 240 -20.33 10.10 6.15
N ILE A 241 -20.00 9.11 6.99
CA ILE A 241 -19.10 8.02 6.63
C ILE A 241 -19.91 6.79 6.26
N ARG A 242 -20.12 6.57 4.96
CA ARG A 242 -20.99 5.49 4.44
C ARG A 242 -20.25 4.48 3.56
N SER A 243 -19.04 4.83 3.14
CA SER A 243 -18.19 4.04 2.25
C SER A 243 -16.78 3.92 2.80
N PHE A 244 -16.05 2.93 2.31
CA PHE A 244 -14.62 2.79 2.55
C PHE A 244 -13.86 4.00 2.01
N GLY A 245 -14.31 4.59 0.90
CA GLY A 245 -13.78 5.87 0.44
C GLY A 245 -13.95 7.00 1.46
N ASP A 246 -15.08 7.08 2.17
CA ASP A 246 -15.29 8.14 3.19
C ASP A 246 -14.36 7.92 4.36
N PHE A 247 -14.19 6.65 4.73
CA PHE A 247 -13.27 6.24 5.77
C PHE A 247 -11.81 6.60 5.41
N ILE A 248 -11.34 6.27 4.19
CA ILE A 248 -9.97 6.57 3.75
C ILE A 248 -9.75 8.09 3.68
N TYR A 249 -10.74 8.84 3.21
CA TYR A 249 -10.70 10.30 3.20
C TYR A 249 -10.50 10.87 4.62
N LEU A 250 -11.34 10.45 5.59
CA LEU A 250 -11.19 10.84 6.98
C LEU A 250 -9.83 10.42 7.55
N LEU A 251 -9.41 9.18 7.31
CA LEU A 251 -8.16 8.64 7.81
C LEU A 251 -6.98 9.48 7.29
N GLY A 252 -6.97 9.87 6.02
CA GLY A 252 -5.97 10.76 5.43
C GLY A 252 -5.87 12.10 6.17
N LEU A 253 -7.02 12.71 6.48
CA LEU A 253 -7.08 13.95 7.26
C LEU A 253 -6.56 13.75 8.70
N THR A 254 -6.88 12.62 9.34
CA THR A 254 -6.39 12.31 10.71
C THR A 254 -4.88 12.11 10.79
N LYS A 255 -4.24 11.74 9.68
CA LYS A 255 -2.78 11.58 9.57
C LYS A 255 -2.08 12.84 9.08
N THR A 256 -2.83 13.82 8.58
CA THR A 256 -2.32 15.09 8.07
C THR A 256 -2.17 16.11 9.20
N PHE A 257 -1.00 16.77 9.23
CA PHE A 257 -0.70 17.85 10.17
C PHE A 257 -0.96 19.21 9.51
N THR A 258 -1.26 20.23 10.33
CA THR A 258 -1.42 21.61 9.90
C THR A 258 -0.36 22.51 10.52
N ARG A 259 0.05 23.53 9.76
CA ARG A 259 0.95 24.62 10.17
C ARG A 259 0.18 25.87 10.60
N ALA A 260 -1.12 25.93 10.32
CA ALA A 260 -1.95 27.10 10.57
C ALA A 260 -2.68 27.03 11.92
N TYR A 261 -2.90 28.20 12.52
CA TYR A 261 -3.77 28.35 13.68
C TYR A 261 -5.26 28.29 13.33
N SER A 262 -5.61 28.47 12.04
CA SER A 262 -6.96 28.30 11.52
C SER A 262 -6.92 27.65 10.13
N LEU A 263 -7.58 26.51 10.03
CA LEU A 263 -7.94 25.83 8.82
C LEU A 263 -9.42 25.46 8.94
N PHE A 264 -10.10 25.33 7.82
CA PHE A 264 -11.49 24.90 7.73
C PHE A 264 -11.55 23.81 6.69
N ILE A 265 -12.18 22.68 7.03
CA ILE A 265 -12.36 21.56 6.12
C ILE A 265 -13.81 21.12 6.22
N ASP A 266 -14.57 21.31 5.13
CA ASP A 266 -15.89 20.74 5.01
C ASP A 266 -15.77 19.25 4.64
N PHE A 267 -15.93 18.40 5.65
CA PHE A 267 -15.80 16.96 5.48
C PHE A 267 -16.85 16.39 4.53
N ALA A 268 -18.09 16.88 4.58
CA ALA A 268 -19.21 16.34 3.81
C ALA A 268 -19.04 16.55 2.30
N ASN A 269 -18.40 17.64 1.90
CA ASN A 269 -18.22 17.99 0.48
C ASN A 269 -16.94 17.41 -0.15
N ARG A 270 -16.00 16.88 0.65
CA ARG A 270 -14.72 16.27 0.18
C ARG A 270 -13.94 17.10 -0.85
N ASN A 271 -13.98 18.43 -0.74
CA ASN A 271 -13.35 19.32 -1.72
C ASN A 271 -11.81 19.38 -1.63
N TYR A 272 -11.23 18.90 -0.52
CA TYR A 272 -9.80 19.05 -0.25
C TYR A 272 -9.08 17.71 -0.36
N PRO A 273 -7.93 17.64 -1.09
CA PRO A 273 -7.12 16.43 -1.14
C PRO A 273 -6.69 15.95 0.25
N SER A 274 -6.97 14.69 0.60
CA SER A 274 -6.68 14.08 1.90
C SER A 274 -5.39 13.26 1.94
N ASN A 275 -4.85 12.93 0.76
CA ASN A 275 -3.67 12.07 0.59
C ASN A 275 -2.81 12.54 -0.60
N ARG A 276 -1.58 12.01 -0.70
CA ARG A 276 -0.61 12.45 -1.72
C ARG A 276 -1.06 12.15 -3.16
N GLU A 277 -1.73 11.04 -3.39
CA GLU A 277 -2.28 10.65 -4.69
C GLU A 277 -3.41 11.60 -5.13
N GLU A 278 -4.25 12.08 -4.21
CA GLU A 278 -5.26 13.12 -4.50
C GLU A 278 -4.62 14.49 -4.80
N ILE A 279 -3.54 14.86 -4.10
CA ILE A 279 -2.78 16.09 -4.41
C ILE A 279 -2.15 15.97 -5.81
N PHE A 280 -1.59 14.81 -6.12
CA PHE A 280 -1.02 14.51 -7.44
C PHE A 280 -2.09 14.60 -8.54
N ALA A 281 -3.24 13.96 -8.35
CA ALA A 281 -4.37 14.00 -9.29
C ALA A 281 -4.87 15.43 -9.50
N TYR A 282 -5.03 16.21 -8.43
CA TYR A 282 -5.40 17.63 -8.51
C TYR A 282 -4.47 18.40 -9.45
N TYR A 283 -3.15 18.25 -9.34
CA TYR A 283 -2.23 18.95 -10.22
C TYR A 283 -2.27 18.44 -11.67
N LEU A 284 -2.44 17.14 -11.89
CA LEU A 284 -2.60 16.58 -13.23
C LEU A 284 -3.85 17.10 -13.94
N ASP A 285 -4.98 17.16 -13.23
CA ASP A 285 -6.26 17.64 -13.77
C ASP A 285 -6.20 19.12 -14.18
N HIS A 286 -5.23 19.87 -13.64
CA HIS A 286 -4.95 21.26 -13.96
C HIS A 286 -3.75 21.44 -14.91
N GLY A 287 -3.34 20.38 -15.60
CA GLY A 287 -2.41 20.43 -16.72
C GLY A 287 -0.93 20.43 -16.36
N LEU A 288 -0.57 20.11 -15.12
CA LEU A 288 0.83 19.85 -14.78
C LEU A 288 1.26 18.50 -15.33
N ASP A 289 2.54 18.40 -15.71
CA ASP A 289 3.15 17.12 -16.06
C ASP A 289 3.33 16.24 -14.81
N ARG A 290 3.47 14.93 -15.04
CA ARG A 290 3.52 13.91 -13.97
C ARG A 290 4.69 14.12 -13.02
N GLU A 291 5.89 14.37 -13.54
CA GLU A 291 7.09 14.56 -12.71
C GLU A 291 6.90 15.77 -11.76
N ARG A 292 6.44 16.90 -12.30
CA ARG A 292 6.17 18.10 -11.50
C ARG A 292 5.04 17.91 -10.49
N ALA A 293 3.94 17.28 -10.89
CA ALA A 293 2.82 17.00 -10.00
C ALA A 293 3.24 16.09 -8.83
N ALA A 294 4.01 15.03 -9.11
CA ALA A 294 4.47 14.08 -8.10
C ALA A 294 5.45 14.76 -7.12
N LYS A 295 6.36 15.59 -7.64
CA LYS A 295 7.27 16.38 -6.83
C LYS A 295 6.51 17.31 -5.90
N LEU A 296 5.51 18.05 -6.39
CA LEU A 296 4.72 18.96 -5.56
C LEU A 296 3.96 18.22 -4.46
N ALA A 297 3.33 17.08 -4.77
CA ALA A 297 2.65 16.27 -3.77
C ALA A 297 3.60 15.79 -2.66
N CYS A 298 4.84 15.43 -3.02
CA CYS A 298 5.89 15.08 -2.07
C CYS A 298 6.35 16.29 -1.24
N ASP A 299 6.73 17.39 -1.89
CA ASP A 299 7.25 18.61 -1.26
C ASP A 299 6.24 19.22 -0.26
N ILE A 300 4.94 19.22 -0.58
CA ILE A 300 3.87 19.68 0.34
C ILE A 300 3.86 18.83 1.61
N SER A 301 3.93 17.51 1.44
CA SER A 301 3.89 16.55 2.55
C SER A 301 5.14 16.62 3.44
N PHE A 302 6.27 17.05 2.90
CA PHE A 302 7.51 17.20 3.65
C PHE A 302 7.87 18.64 3.95
N SER A 303 6.90 19.55 3.89
CA SER A 303 7.12 20.91 4.37
C SER A 303 8.15 21.70 3.54
N GLU A 304 8.45 21.24 2.32
CA GLU A 304 9.52 21.68 1.41
C GLU A 304 9.02 22.52 0.22
N ALA A 305 7.71 22.57 -0.01
CA ALA A 305 7.12 23.36 -1.09
C ALA A 305 7.17 24.86 -0.77
N SER A 306 8.03 25.60 -1.49
CA SER A 306 8.21 27.06 -1.30
C SER A 306 7.24 27.91 -2.12
N ASN A 307 6.89 27.47 -3.34
CA ASN A 307 5.97 28.15 -4.23
C ASN A 307 5.00 27.13 -4.84
N LEU A 308 3.73 27.17 -4.44
CA LEU A 308 2.68 26.38 -5.09
C LEU A 308 2.18 27.10 -6.35
N PRO A 309 1.84 26.36 -7.42
CA PRO A 309 1.08 26.92 -8.53
C PRO A 309 -0.22 27.58 -8.02
N GLU A 310 -0.57 28.72 -8.59
CA GLU A 310 -1.85 29.38 -8.31
C GLU A 310 -2.90 28.84 -9.30
N ILE A 311 -3.79 27.98 -8.81
CA ILE A 311 -4.81 27.25 -9.58
C ILE A 311 -6.19 27.57 -9.03
N ASN A 312 -6.43 27.26 -7.74
CA ASN A 312 -7.68 27.53 -7.04
C ASN A 312 -7.35 28.14 -5.67
N PRO A 313 -7.73 29.41 -5.40
CA PRO A 313 -7.35 30.10 -4.16
C PRO A 313 -7.70 29.35 -2.87
N GLU A 314 -8.81 28.62 -2.86
CA GLU A 314 -9.29 27.87 -1.69
C GLU A 314 -8.45 26.61 -1.45
N ILE A 315 -8.25 25.80 -2.50
CA ILE A 315 -7.44 24.57 -2.43
C ILE A 315 -5.97 24.93 -2.22
N ASP A 316 -5.46 25.98 -2.87
CA ASP A 316 -4.08 26.40 -2.73
C ASP A 316 -3.78 26.93 -1.32
N ASP A 317 -4.73 27.62 -0.68
CA ASP A 317 -4.63 28.03 0.73
C ASP A 317 -4.60 26.80 1.65
N TYR A 318 -5.45 25.81 1.41
CA TYR A 318 -5.42 24.52 2.10
C TYR A 318 -4.05 23.83 1.96
N LEU A 319 -3.55 23.65 0.72
CA LEU A 319 -2.30 22.95 0.43
C LEU A 319 -1.07 23.67 1.03
N LYS A 320 -1.09 25.00 1.15
CA LYS A 320 -0.02 25.77 1.84
C LYS A 320 0.02 25.51 3.34
N LYS A 321 -1.09 25.11 3.94
CA LYS A 321 -1.25 24.97 5.40
C LYS A 321 -1.01 23.54 5.90
N ILE A 322 -1.13 22.53 5.05
CA ILE A 322 -0.93 21.13 5.45
C ILE A 322 0.54 20.69 5.37
N THR A 323 0.85 19.60 6.06
CA THR A 323 2.13 18.87 6.00
C THR A 323 1.92 17.44 6.51
N HIS A 324 2.90 16.57 6.27
CA HIS A 324 2.92 15.16 6.69
C HIS A 324 1.70 14.38 6.19
N THR A 325 1.17 14.73 5.03
CA THR A 325 0.11 14.00 4.36
C THR A 325 0.61 12.62 3.92
N TRP A 326 -0.16 11.58 4.22
CA TRP A 326 0.19 10.21 3.88
C TRP A 326 -0.23 9.88 2.44
N ASP A 327 0.44 8.91 1.82
CA ASP A 327 -0.03 8.32 0.58
C ASP A 327 -1.20 7.35 0.83
N LYS A 328 -2.11 7.26 -0.15
CA LYS A 328 -3.28 6.36 -0.17
C LYS A 328 -2.88 4.92 0.08
N THR A 329 -1.75 4.48 -0.49
CA THR A 329 -1.22 3.14 -0.26
C THR A 329 -0.99 2.84 1.23
N SER A 330 -0.34 3.76 1.94
CA SER A 330 -0.06 3.63 3.38
C SER A 330 -1.34 3.68 4.22
N LEU A 331 -2.33 4.47 3.80
CA LEU A 331 -3.65 4.52 4.45
C LEU A 331 -4.40 3.19 4.30
N VAL A 332 -4.43 2.61 3.10
CA VAL A 332 -5.02 1.28 2.87
C VAL A 332 -4.27 0.21 3.66
N LYS A 333 -2.92 0.22 3.62
CA LYS A 333 -2.08 -0.71 4.38
C LYS A 333 -2.42 -0.72 5.86
N VAL A 334 -2.37 0.45 6.52
CA VAL A 334 -2.56 0.52 7.97
C VAL A 334 -3.95 0.05 8.36
N THR A 335 -4.93 0.26 7.48
CA THR A 335 -6.30 -0.19 7.68
C THR A 335 -6.42 -1.71 7.61
N LEU A 336 -5.83 -2.33 6.58
CA LEU A 336 -5.80 -3.79 6.42
C LEU A 336 -5.05 -4.46 7.58
N TYR A 337 -3.88 -3.95 7.93
CA TYR A 337 -3.05 -4.55 8.98
C TYR A 337 -3.75 -4.43 10.34
N SER A 338 -4.39 -3.28 10.61
CA SER A 338 -5.15 -3.07 11.83
C SER A 338 -6.37 -4.01 11.94
N TYR A 339 -7.02 -4.33 10.81
CA TYR A 339 -8.09 -5.33 10.76
C TYR A 339 -7.57 -6.74 11.05
N LEU A 340 -6.46 -7.12 10.43
CA LEU A 340 -5.80 -8.40 10.70
C LEU A 340 -5.39 -8.54 12.17
N ASP A 341 -4.82 -7.48 12.76
CA ASP A 341 -4.53 -7.42 14.20
C ASP A 341 -5.78 -7.63 15.05
N TYR A 342 -6.91 -7.03 14.66
CA TYR A 342 -8.19 -7.17 15.37
C TYR A 342 -8.73 -8.60 15.33
N LYS A 343 -8.69 -9.25 14.16
CA LYS A 343 -9.16 -10.63 13.98
C LYS A 343 -8.52 -11.63 14.95
N ILE A 344 -7.23 -11.49 15.24
CA ILE A 344 -6.53 -12.37 16.18
C ILE A 344 -6.97 -12.11 17.61
N ASN A 345 -7.06 -10.84 18.00
CA ASN A 345 -7.42 -10.48 19.37
C ASN A 345 -8.88 -10.84 19.70
N ALA A 346 -9.75 -10.96 18.68
CA ALA A 346 -11.11 -11.47 18.86
C ALA A 346 -11.20 -13.00 18.98
N LEU A 347 -10.13 -13.73 18.64
CA LEU A 347 -10.05 -15.20 18.70
C LEU A 347 -9.35 -15.72 19.98
N ILE A 348 -8.77 -14.83 20.79
CA ILE A 348 -8.14 -15.12 22.10
C ILE A 348 -9.10 -14.64 23.19
#